data_AF-A0A839PAE4-F1
#
_entry.id   AF-A0A839PAE4-F1
#
_cell.length_a   1.000
_cell.length_b   1.000
_cell.length_c   1.000
_cell.angle_alpha   90.00
_cell.angle_beta   90.00
_cell.angle_gamma   90.00
#
_symmetry.space_group_name_H-M   'P 1'
#
loop_
_entity.id
_entity.type
_entity.pdbx_description
1 polymer ?
#
loop_
_entity_poly.entity_id
_entity_poly.type
_entity_poly.pdbx_seq_one_letter_code
_entity_poly.pdbx_strand_id
1 'polypeptide(L)' 'MGTYRLHRGWREPNGLVTDHATSDQTITAPTAYEAMAVALADGDFMVTEDTNLAWLTDEQGTMVWSLRLGDEDVAPRV' A
#
# COMPACT_ATOMS: atom_id res chain seq x y z
N MET A 1 20.16 0.31 4.91
CA MET A 1 19.24 0.49 3.77
C MET A 1 18.61 -0.86 3.51
N GLY A 2 17.29 -0.93 3.57
CA GLY A 2 16.50 -2.10 3.19
C GLY A 2 15.73 -1.83 1.91
N THR A 3 15.38 -2.90 1.22
CA THR A 3 14.54 -2.87 0.04
C THR A 3 13.11 -3.21 0.43
N TYR A 4 12.15 -2.38 0.02
CA TYR A 4 10.74 -2.58 0.26
C TYR A 4 10.01 -2.66 -1.06
N ARG A 5 9.01 -3.54 -1.14
CA ARG A 5 8.14 -3.63 -2.31
C ARG A 5 6.79 -3.05 -1.95
N LEU A 6 6.42 -1.99 -2.65
CA LEU A 6 5.10 -1.41 -2.59
C LEU A 6 4.22 -2.14 -3.59
N HIS A 7 3.06 -2.57 -3.11
CA HIS A 7 2.06 -3.28 -3.87
C HIS A 7 0.73 -2.55 -3.76
N ARG A 8 -0.15 -2.80 -4.72
CA ARG A 8 -1.53 -2.37 -4.69
C ARG A 8 -2.43 -3.47 -5.22
N GLY A 9 -3.71 -3.42 -4.86
CA GLY A 9 -4.65 -4.42 -5.31
C GLY A 9 -6.01 -4.31 -4.65
N TRP A 10 -6.84 -5.29 -4.95
CA TRP A 10 -8.17 -5.39 -4.38
C TRP A 10 -8.17 -6.44 -3.28
N ARG A 11 -8.63 -6.07 -2.10
CA ARG A 11 -8.94 -6.97 -1.00
C ARG A 11 -10.44 -7.11 -0.87
N GLU A 12 -10.89 -8.31 -1.19
CA GLU A 12 -12.25 -8.80 -1.04
C GLU A 12 -12.73 -8.68 0.42
N PRO A 13 -14.04 -8.60 0.67
CA PRO A 13 -14.61 -8.52 2.03
C PRO A 13 -14.22 -9.69 2.93
N ASN A 14 -13.96 -10.86 2.36
CA ASN A 14 -13.49 -12.05 3.08
C ASN A 14 -12.00 -11.97 3.48
N GLY A 15 -11.32 -10.87 3.12
CA GLY A 15 -9.92 -10.62 3.42
C GLY A 15 -8.92 -11.15 2.39
N LEU A 16 -9.39 -11.84 1.35
CA LEU A 16 -8.56 -12.30 0.24
C LEU A 16 -8.11 -11.10 -0.59
N VAL A 17 -6.81 -10.99 -0.82
CA VAL A 17 -6.27 -10.02 -1.79
C VAL A 17 -6.28 -10.68 -3.16
N THR A 18 -7.15 -10.23 -4.05
CA THR A 18 -7.15 -10.62 -5.45
C THR A 18 -6.15 -9.75 -6.21
N ASP A 19 -5.20 -10.42 -6.83
CA ASP A 19 -4.01 -9.88 -7.50
C ASP A 19 -4.35 -9.19 -8.84
N HIS A 20 -5.30 -8.26 -8.85
CA HIS A 20 -5.76 -7.58 -10.07
C HIS A 20 -4.99 -6.29 -10.41
N ALA A 21 -3.93 -5.94 -9.68
CA ALA A 21 -3.11 -4.77 -10.04
C ALA A 21 -1.65 -4.92 -9.58
N THR A 22 -0.88 -5.80 -10.24
CA THR A 22 0.57 -5.88 -10.09
C THR A 22 1.26 -4.61 -10.60
N SER A 23 1.37 -3.59 -9.74
CA SER A 23 2.43 -2.60 -9.86
C SER A 23 3.32 -2.76 -8.63
N ASP A 24 4.46 -3.42 -8.81
CA ASP A 24 5.49 -3.52 -7.80
C ASP A 24 6.46 -2.33 -7.96
N GLN A 25 6.38 -1.37 -7.04
CA GLN A 25 7.41 -0.34 -6.96
C GLN A 25 8.42 -0.75 -5.89
N THR A 26 9.69 -0.79 -6.27
CA THR A 26 10.77 -1.02 -5.30
C THR A 26 11.19 0.30 -4.67
N ILE A 27 11.13 0.37 -3.35
CA ILE A 27 11.53 1.51 -2.54
C ILE A 27 12.77 1.14 -1.72
N THR A 28 13.85 1.88 -1.89
CA THR A 28 15.04 1.74 -1.05
C THR A 28 14.97 2.78 0.07
N ALA A 29 14.88 2.32 1.32
CA ALA A 29 14.82 3.20 2.48
C ALA A 29 15.63 2.65 3.66
N PRO A 30 16.09 3.49 4.60
CA PRO A 30 16.77 3.01 5.80
C PRO A 30 15.84 2.21 6.73
N THR A 31 14.55 2.54 6.73
CA THR A 31 13.52 1.95 7.61
C THR A 31 12.19 1.74 6.88
N ALA A 32 11.32 0.89 7.44
CA ALA A 32 9.96 0.69 6.93
C ALA A 32 9.11 1.97 7.03
N TYR A 33 9.36 2.80 8.05
CA TYR A 33 8.71 4.08 8.22
C TYR A 33 9.05 5.06 7.09
N GLU A 34 10.33 5.13 6.70
CA GLU A 34 10.74 5.96 5.57
C GLU A 34 10.24 5.40 4.24
N ALA A 35 10.19 4.07 4.07
CA ALA A 35 9.58 3.45 2.90
C ALA A 35 8.08 3.79 2.79
N MET A 36 7.36 3.77 3.91
CA MET A 36 5.98 4.21 4.01
C MET A 36 5.83 5.68 3.65
N ALA A 37 6.71 6.56 4.15
CA ALA A 37 6.67 7.98 3.82
C ALA A 37 6.87 8.22 2.30
N VAL A 38 7.76 7.46 1.66
CA VAL A 38 7.95 7.50 0.20
C VAL A 38 6.70 6.99 -0.53
N ALA A 39 6.12 5.88 -0.09
CA ALA A 39 4.88 5.34 -0.66
C ALA A 39 3.71 6.34 -0.53
N LEU A 40 3.61 7.02 0.61
CA LEU A 40 2.61 8.06 0.88
C LEU A 40 2.86 9.38 0.12
N ALA A 41 4.08 9.62 -0.35
CA ALA A 41 4.37 10.78 -1.19
C ALA A 41 4.00 10.52 -2.66
N ASP A 42 3.87 9.25 -3.05
CA ASP A 42 3.50 8.82 -4.39
C ASP A 42 1.97 8.84 -4.58
N GLY A 43 1.44 10.05 -4.73
CA GLY A 43 -0.01 10.29 -4.84
C GLY A 43 -0.65 9.65 -6.06
N ASP A 44 0.09 9.45 -7.16
CA ASP A 44 -0.41 8.77 -8.36
C ASP A 44 -0.61 7.26 -8.10
N PHE A 45 0.30 6.66 -7.31
CA PHE A 45 0.17 5.27 -6.91
C PHE A 45 -1.04 4.99 -6.00
N MET A 46 -1.40 5.97 -5.15
CA MET A 46 -2.44 5.81 -4.13
C MET A 46 -3.86 6.17 -4.57
N VAL A 47 -4.02 6.81 -5.73
CA VAL A 47 -5.33 7.22 -6.24
C VAL A 47 -5.62 6.46 -7.53
N THR A 48 -6.10 5.21 -7.40
CA THR A 48 -6.56 4.41 -8.54
C THR A 48 -7.94 3.87 -8.27
N GLU A 49 -8.85 4.01 -9.24
CA GLU A 49 -10.26 3.61 -9.09
C GLU A 49 -10.45 2.08 -8.96
N ASP A 50 -9.47 1.28 -9.40
CA ASP A 50 -9.56 -0.19 -9.45
C ASP A 50 -8.90 -0.92 -8.25
N THR A 51 -8.42 -0.22 -7.22
CA THR A 51 -7.79 -0.85 -6.05
C THR A 51 -8.31 -0.27 -4.75
N ASN A 52 -8.35 -1.11 -3.70
CA ASN A 52 -8.85 -0.72 -2.37
C ASN A 52 -7.83 -1.02 -1.24
N LEU A 53 -6.60 -1.38 -1.61
CA LEU A 53 -5.53 -1.71 -0.69
C LEU A 53 -4.18 -1.40 -1.32
N ALA A 54 -3.33 -0.69 -0.58
CA ALA A 54 -1.89 -0.64 -0.79
C ALA A 54 -1.19 -1.35 0.38
N TRP A 55 -0.07 -2.03 0.12
CA TRP A 55 0.74 -2.64 1.17
C TRP A 55 2.22 -2.64 0.84
N LEU A 56 3.06 -2.61 1.87
CA LEU A 56 4.50 -2.71 1.77
C LEU A 56 4.97 -4.05 2.31
N THR A 57 5.84 -4.71 1.58
CA THR A 57 6.58 -5.87 2.07
C THR A 57 8.07 -5.56 2.19
N ASP A 58 8.74 -6.16 3.17
CA ASP A 58 10.20 -6.17 3.24
C ASP A 58 10.82 -7.16 2.23
N GLU A 59 12.15 -7.31 2.31
CA GLU A 59 12.94 -8.22 1.47
C GLU A 59 12.59 -9.70 1.66
N GLN A 60 12.00 -10.06 2.80
CA GLN A 60 11.54 -11.40 3.11
C GLN A 60 10.10 -11.64 2.62
N GLY A 61 9.45 -10.61 2.07
CA GLY A 61 8.04 -10.66 1.69
C GLY A 61 7.09 -10.47 2.87
N THR A 62 7.60 -10.10 4.05
CA THR A 62 6.75 -9.84 5.22
C THR A 62 6.06 -8.50 5.05
N MET A 63 4.74 -8.47 5.21
CA MET A 63 3.97 -7.23 5.19
C MET A 63 4.32 -6.38 6.42
N VAL A 64 4.89 -5.20 6.18
CA VAL A 64 5.31 -4.25 7.22
C VAL A 64 4.36 -3.07 7.37
N TRP A 65 3.51 -2.83 6.36
CA TRP A 65 2.51 -1.76 6.36
C TRP A 65 1.40 -2.03 5.35
N SER A 66 0.20 -1.50 5.60
CA SER A 66 -0.93 -1.54 4.68
C SER A 66 -1.84 -0.34 4.88
N LEU A 67 -2.47 0.14 3.80
CA LEU A 67 -3.45 1.22 3.79
C LEU A 67 -4.67 0.83 2.96
N ARG A 68 -5.87 1.03 3.50
CA ARG A 68 -7.12 0.92 2.75
C ARG A 68 -7.29 2.16 1.87
N LEU A 69 -7.46 1.93 0.57
CA LEU A 69 -7.78 2.96 -0.42
C LEU A 69 -9.29 2.91 -0.67
N GLY A 70 -9.96 4.06 -0.74
CA GLY A 70 -11.41 4.10 -0.97
C GLY A 70 -12.29 3.80 0.24
N ASP A 71 -11.74 3.65 1.44
CA ASP A 71 -12.48 4.05 2.64
C ASP A 71 -12.51 5.58 2.56
N GLU A 72 -13.63 6.12 2.08
CA GLU A 72 -14.06 7.41 2.57
C GLU A 72 -14.12 7.23 4.10
N ASP A 73 -13.02 7.56 4.78
CA ASP A 73 -13.08 7.93 6.19
C ASP A 73 -13.99 9.14 6.21
N VAL A 74 -15.29 8.86 6.27
CA VAL A 74 -16.31 9.79 6.70
C VAL A 74 -15.96 10.04 8.15
N ALA A 75 -14.92 10.85 8.37
CA ALA A 75 -14.69 11.51 9.63
C ALA A 75 -16.06 12.07 10.03
N PRO A 76 -16.60 11.72 11.21
CA PRO A 76 -17.84 12.33 11.65
C PRO A 76 -17.57 13.83 11.71
N ARG A 77 -18.17 14.58 10.78
CA ARG A 77 -18.18 16.04 10.84
C ARG A 77 -18.87 16.41 12.14
N VAL A 78 -18.07 16.82 13.12
CA VAL A 78 -18.53 17.52 14.33
C VAL A 78 -18.89 18.96 14.00
#